data_AF-A0A821R6Y4-F1
#
_entry.id   AF-A0A821R6Y4-F1
#
_cell.length_a   1.000
_cell.length_b   1.000
_cell.length_c   1.000
_cell.angle_alpha   90.00
_cell.angle_beta   90.00
_cell.angle_gamma   90.00
#
_symmetry.space_group_name_H-M   'P 1'
#
loop_
_entity.id
_entity.type
_entity.pdbx_description
1 polymer ?
#
loop_
_entity_poly.entity_id
_entity_poly.type
_entity_poly.pdbx_seq_one_letter_code
_entity_poly.pdbx_strand_id
1 'polypeptide(L)'
;QYQPLRQQLLVDLVEKYPKDKKLFNIIEQKTKEEFNRLFSTSNRTISSTILERSFHEQKIIGTIRKCLHKNKLILRRTIDDRNQFCLTDEKHYDEQCQHYMNEHEEDYER
;
A
#
# COMPACT_ATOMS: atom_id res chain seq x y z
N GLN A 1 -12.20 8.24 -12.95
CA GLN A 1 -12.28 8.92 -11.64
C GLN A 1 -10.92 8.83 -10.96
N TYR A 2 -10.46 9.89 -10.29
CA TYR A 2 -9.21 9.84 -9.51
C TYR A 2 -9.45 9.02 -8.24
N GLN A 3 -8.83 7.85 -8.11
CA GLN A 3 -8.84 7.06 -6.89
C GLN A 3 -7.57 7.38 -6.08
N PRO A 4 -7.68 7.90 -4.84
CA PRO A 4 -6.52 8.16 -3.99
C PRO A 4 -5.66 6.91 -3.81
N LEU A 5 -4.34 7.08 -3.89
CA LEU A 5 -3.39 5.99 -3.79
C LEU A 5 -3.52 5.21 -2.47
N ARG A 6 -3.81 5.89 -1.34
CA ARG A 6 -4.09 5.21 -0.07
C ARG A 6 -5.26 4.22 -0.17
N GLN A 7 -6.27 4.52 -0.98
CA GLN A 7 -7.46 3.69 -1.13
C GLN A 7 -7.15 2.43 -1.94
N GLN A 8 -6.30 2.57 -2.97
CA GLN A 8 -5.78 1.42 -3.72
C GLN A 8 -4.98 0.50 -2.78
N LEU A 9 -4.04 1.07 -2.02
CA LEU A 9 -3.22 0.31 -1.06
C LEU A 9 -4.09 -0.41 -0.01
N LEU A 10 -5.13 0.24 0.54
CA LEU A 10 -6.04 -0.38 1.52
C LEU A 10 -6.83 -1.55 0.91
N VAL A 11 -7.24 -1.48 -0.35
CA VAL A 11 -7.92 -2.59 -1.05
C VAL A 11 -6.99 -3.80 -1.14
N ASP A 12 -5.73 -3.60 -1.54
CA ASP A 12 -4.75 -4.69 -1.62
C ASP A 12 -4.50 -5.36 -0.26
N LEU A 13 -4.55 -4.59 0.85
CA LEU A 13 -4.43 -5.15 2.20
C LEU A 13 -5.59 -6.10 2.54
N VAL A 14 -6.81 -5.78 2.09
CA VAL A 14 -8.02 -6.57 2.37
C VAL A 14 -8.06 -7.84 1.54
N GLU A 15 -7.75 -7.73 0.24
CA GLU A 15 -7.90 -8.84 -0.69
C GLU A 15 -6.85 -9.94 -0.49
N LYS A 16 -5.60 -9.57 -0.19
CA LYS A 16 -4.49 -10.54 -0.08
C LYS A 16 -4.25 -11.09 1.32
N TYR A 17 -4.67 -10.38 2.37
CA TYR A 17 -4.47 -10.80 3.77
C TYR A 17 -5.77 -10.90 4.60
N PRO A 18 -6.80 -11.63 4.12
CA PRO A 18 -8.07 -11.75 4.86
C PRO A 18 -7.94 -12.45 6.22
N LYS A 19 -6.84 -13.19 6.43
CA LYS A 19 -6.58 -13.93 7.67
C LYS A 19 -6.12 -13.04 8.83
N ASP A 20 -5.57 -11.85 8.56
CA ASP A 20 -5.01 -10.97 9.60
C ASP A 20 -5.87 -9.71 9.81
N LYS A 21 -7.16 -9.94 10.09
CA LYS A 21 -8.16 -8.89 10.36
C LYS A 21 -7.70 -7.92 11.45
N LYS A 22 -6.90 -8.39 12.41
CA LYS A 22 -6.37 -7.55 13.50
C LYS A 22 -5.36 -6.53 12.97
N LEU A 23 -4.43 -6.94 12.12
CA LEU A 23 -3.48 -6.03 11.49
C LEU A 23 -4.20 -5.01 10.59
N PHE A 24 -5.19 -5.47 9.81
CA PHE A 24 -6.00 -4.58 8.99
C PHE A 24 -6.69 -3.49 9.82
N ASN A 25 -7.38 -3.88 10.90
CA ASN A 25 -8.05 -2.93 11.80
C ASN A 25 -7.07 -1.90 12.39
N ILE A 26 -5.85 -2.33 12.74
CA ILE A 26 -4.80 -1.43 13.25
C ILE A 26 -4.39 -0.43 12.15
N ILE A 27 -4.14 -0.88 10.93
CA ILE A 27 -3.74 -0.01 9.81
C ILE A 27 -4.87 0.96 9.47
N GLU A 28 -6.11 0.48 9.38
CA GLU A 28 -7.28 1.31 9.11
C GLU A 28 -7.48 2.37 10.20
N GLN A 29 -7.43 1.97 11.48
CA GLN A 29 -7.53 2.90 12.60
C GLN A 29 -6.44 3.97 12.55
N LYS A 30 -5.17 3.58 12.36
CA LYS A 30 -4.04 4.51 12.29
C LYS A 30 -4.15 5.45 11.10
N THR A 31 -4.63 4.95 9.97
CA THR A 31 -4.90 5.74 8.76
C THR A 31 -5.99 6.76 9.01
N LYS A 32 -7.08 6.37 9.69
CA LYS A 32 -8.19 7.26 10.06
C LYS A 32 -7.77 8.32 11.08
N GLU A 33 -6.97 7.94 12.08
CA GLU A 33 -6.38 8.87 13.05
C GLU A 33 -5.52 9.92 12.34
N GLU A 34 -4.64 9.51 11.42
CA GLU A 34 -3.78 10.42 10.67
C GLU A 34 -4.59 11.31 9.71
N PHE A 35 -5.59 10.74 9.01
CA PHE A 35 -6.51 11.51 8.18
C PHE A 35 -7.21 12.58 9.01
N ASN A 36 -7.84 12.18 10.12
CA ASN A 36 -8.47 13.12 11.02
C ASN A 36 -7.45 14.16 11.49
N ARG A 37 -6.26 13.80 11.96
CA ARG A 37 -5.24 14.77 12.37
C ARG A 37 -4.91 15.80 11.29
N LEU A 38 -4.87 15.40 10.02
CA LEU A 38 -4.59 16.31 8.89
C LEU A 38 -5.78 17.19 8.50
N PHE A 39 -7.01 16.73 8.73
CA PHE A 39 -8.24 17.35 8.20
C PHE A 39 -9.28 17.78 9.25
N SER A 40 -9.08 17.49 10.55
CA SER A 40 -10.05 17.75 11.65
C SER A 40 -9.91 19.13 12.29
N THR A 41 -9.11 20.03 11.71
CA THR A 41 -9.27 21.45 12.00
C THR A 41 -10.46 21.95 11.20
N SER A 42 -11.53 22.35 11.90
CA SER A 42 -12.87 22.69 11.42
C SER A 42 -12.97 23.74 10.29
N ASN A 43 -11.84 24.28 9.83
CA ASN A 43 -11.72 25.26 8.74
C ASN A 43 -10.84 24.81 7.57
N ARG A 44 -10.33 23.56 7.55
CA ARG A 44 -9.63 23.02 6.38
C ARG A 44 -10.62 22.23 5.52
N THR A 45 -11.34 22.92 4.65
CA THR A 45 -11.87 22.29 3.43
C THR A 45 -10.74 21.50 2.78
N ILE A 46 -11.05 20.32 2.24
CA ILE A 46 -10.10 19.52 1.46
C ILE A 46 -9.36 20.46 0.52
N SER A 47 -8.03 20.57 0.69
CA SER A 47 -7.20 21.53 -0.03
C SER A 47 -7.55 21.57 -1.52
N SER A 48 -7.75 22.77 -2.05
CA SER A 48 -8.20 22.97 -3.43
C SER A 48 -7.13 22.62 -4.45
N THR A 49 -5.85 22.62 -4.05
CA THR A 49 -4.74 22.32 -4.94
C THR A 49 -4.38 20.84 -4.95
N ILE A 50 -4.06 20.32 -6.14
CA ILE A 50 -3.55 18.94 -6.31
C ILE A 50 -2.28 18.74 -5.46
N LEU A 51 -1.40 19.74 -5.42
CA LEU A 51 -0.14 19.68 -4.68
C LEU A 51 -0.34 19.41 -3.18
N GLU A 52 -1.21 20.18 -2.52
CA GLU A 52 -1.49 19.99 -1.10
C GLU A 52 -2.17 18.64 -0.84
N ARG A 53 -3.11 18.24 -1.71
CA ARG A 53 -3.74 16.92 -1.63
C ARG A 53 -2.69 15.81 -1.74
N SER A 54 -1.79 15.89 -2.71
CA SER A 54 -0.68 14.93 -2.88
C SER A 54 0.24 14.89 -1.67
N PHE A 55 0.54 16.03 -1.06
CA PHE A 55 1.35 16.09 0.17
C PHE A 55 0.65 15.40 1.36
N HIS A 56 -0.66 15.61 1.51
CA HIS A 56 -1.44 14.91 2.53
C HIS A 56 -1.53 13.40 2.27
N GLU A 57 -1.71 12.97 1.01
CA GLU A 57 -1.65 11.55 0.65
C GLU A 57 -0.31 10.92 1.04
N GLN A 58 0.81 11.59 0.76
CA GLN A 58 2.14 11.08 1.12
C GLN A 58 2.28 10.85 2.64
N LYS A 59 1.74 11.76 3.47
CA LYS A 59 1.75 11.58 4.93
C LYS A 59 0.95 10.36 5.37
N ILE A 60 -0.24 10.17 4.81
CA ILE A 60 -1.09 9.02 5.12
C ILE A 60 -0.43 7.70 4.67
N ILE A 61 0.14 7.67 3.46
CA ILE A 61 0.89 6.53 2.94
C ILE A 61 2.10 6.23 3.84
N GLY A 62 2.77 7.25 4.35
CA GLY A 62 3.85 7.11 5.33
C GLY A 62 3.40 6.37 6.59
N THR A 63 2.21 6.66 7.11
CA THR A 63 1.64 5.96 8.26
C THR A 63 1.38 4.49 7.95
N ILE A 64 0.77 4.18 6.79
CA ILE A 64 0.54 2.80 6.34
C ILE A 64 1.87 2.04 6.26
N ARG A 65 2.88 2.59 5.57
CA ARG A 65 4.21 1.98 5.42
C ARG A 65 4.89 1.71 6.75
N LYS A 66 4.81 2.63 7.71
CA LYS A 66 5.36 2.43 9.07
C LYS A 66 4.68 1.25 9.78
N CYS A 67 3.37 1.09 9.62
CA CYS A 67 2.65 -0.05 10.18
C CYS A 67 3.08 -1.37 9.52
N LEU A 68 3.24 -1.40 8.19
CA LEU A 68 3.71 -2.59 7.48
C LEU A 68 5.11 -3.01 7.91
N HIS A 69 6.05 -2.05 7.96
CA HIS A 69 7.43 -2.30 8.37
C HIS A 69 7.53 -2.89 9.79
N LYS A 70 6.75 -2.36 10.75
CA LYS A 70 6.70 -2.91 12.11
C LYS A 70 6.24 -4.37 12.17
N ASN A 71 5.45 -4.81 11.19
CA ASN A 71 4.95 -6.17 11.09
C ASN A 71 5.76 -7.02 10.09
N LYS A 72 6.94 -6.55 9.67
CA LYS A 72 7.82 -7.21 8.68
C LYS A 72 7.13 -7.48 7.33
N LEU A 73 6.20 -6.61 6.95
CA LEU A 73 5.53 -6.66 5.66
C LEU A 73 6.09 -5.59 4.71
N ILE A 74 6.15 -5.94 3.44
CA ILE A 74 6.47 -5.07 2.32
C ILE A 74 5.27 -4.98 1.39
N LEU A 75 5.12 -3.82 0.76
CA LEU A 75 4.10 -3.56 -0.24
C LEU A 75 4.83 -3.14 -1.52
N ARG A 76 4.82 -4.02 -2.51
CA ARG A 76 5.51 -3.82 -3.79
C ARG A 76 4.47 -3.63 -4.89
N ARG A 77 4.73 -2.74 -5.84
CA ARG A 77 3.94 -2.65 -7.07
C ARG A 77 4.38 -3.80 -7.98
N THR A 78 3.45 -4.56 -8.52
CA THR A 78 3.73 -5.54 -9.56
C THR A 78 4.05 -4.80 -10.86
N ILE A 79 4.90 -5.39 -11.70
CA ILE A 79 5.33 -4.78 -12.97
C ILE A 79 4.24 -4.86 -14.05
N ASP A 80 3.07 -5.44 -13.74
CA ASP A 80 1.98 -5.56 -14.70
C ASP A 80 1.40 -4.20 -15.13
N ASP A 81 0.79 -4.17 -16.32
CA ASP A 81 0.09 -3.02 -16.90
C ASP A 81 -1.08 -2.53 -16.03
N ARG A 82 -1.43 -3.26 -14.96
CA ARG A 82 -2.57 -3.01 -14.10
C ARG A 82 -2.19 -2.31 -12.80
N ASN A 83 -0.91 -2.04 -12.55
CA ASN A 83 -0.42 -1.37 -11.35
C ASN A 83 -0.92 -2.03 -10.05
N GLN A 84 -0.97 -3.35 -10.02
CA GLN A 84 -1.43 -4.03 -8.81
C GLN A 84 -0.39 -3.89 -7.70
N PHE A 85 -0.81 -3.98 -6.44
CA PHE A 85 0.12 -4.08 -5.33
C PHE A 85 0.12 -5.50 -4.78
N CYS A 86 1.30 -5.93 -4.33
CA CYS A 86 1.53 -7.17 -3.63
C CYS A 86 1.97 -6.83 -2.21
N LEU A 87 1.16 -7.26 -1.24
CA LEU A 87 1.53 -7.25 0.16
C LEU A 87 2.13 -8.62 0.48
N THR A 88 3.32 -8.70 1.05
CA THR A 88 3.89 -9.94 1.59
C THR A 88 5.08 -9.64 2.51
N ASP A 89 5.73 -10.63 3.11
CA ASP A 89 7.03 -10.43 3.75
C ASP A 89 8.18 -10.52 2.73
N GLU A 90 9.34 -9.97 3.08
CA GLU A 90 10.48 -9.86 2.16
C GLU A 90 11.00 -11.21 1.70
N LYS A 91 11.06 -12.20 2.60
CA LYS A 91 11.53 -13.53 2.27
C LYS A 91 10.60 -14.21 1.26
N HIS A 92 9.29 -14.16 1.51
CA HIS A 92 8.32 -14.75 0.62
C HIS A 92 8.28 -14.07 -0.75
N TYR A 93 8.48 -12.75 -0.78
CA TYR A 93 8.61 -12.01 -2.04
C TYR A 93 9.81 -12.48 -2.86
N ASP A 94 10.98 -12.61 -2.23
CA ASP A 94 12.20 -13.05 -2.90
C ASP A 94 12.05 -14.49 -3.41
N GLU A 95 11.40 -15.38 -2.65
CA GLU A 95 11.05 -16.74 -3.08
C GLU A 95 10.15 -16.73 -4.33
N GLN A 96 9.12 -15.87 -4.37
CA GLN A 96 8.24 -15.72 -5.54
C GLN A 96 8.99 -15.18 -6.75
N CYS A 97 9.85 -14.18 -6.57
CA CYS A 97 10.67 -13.65 -7.65
C CYS A 97 11.62 -14.73 -8.20
N GLN A 98 12.27 -15.50 -7.33
CA GLN A 98 13.17 -16.57 -7.77
C GLN A 98 12.42 -17.68 -8.49
N HIS A 99 11.24 -18.07 -8.00
CA HIS A 99 10.39 -19.05 -8.67
C HIS A 99 10.02 -18.60 -10.08
N TYR A 100 9.56 -17.36 -10.22
CA TYR A 100 9.21 -16.78 -11.51
C TYR A 100 10.40 -16.75 -12.47
N MET A 101 11.58 -16.31 -11.99
CA MET A 101 12.81 -16.31 -12.79
C MET A 101 13.18 -17.72 -13.27
N ASN A 102 13.12 -18.73 -12.41
CA ASN A 102 13.43 -20.11 -12.76
C ASN A 102 12.43 -20.69 -13.78
N GLU A 103 11.14 -20.35 -13.67
CA GLU A 103 10.10 -20.80 -14.60
C GLU A 103 10.23 -20.18 -16.00
N HIS A 104 10.84 -18.99 -16.09
CA HIS A 104 10.97 -18.24 -17.34
C HIS A 104 12.42 -18.11 -17.81
N GLU A 105 13.36 -18.84 -17.19
CA GLU A 105 14.77 -18.88 -17.56
C GLU A 105 14.96 -19.53 -18.95
N GLU A 106 14.09 -20.48 -19.33
CA GLU A 106 14.11 -21.13 -20.65
C GLU A 106 13.68 -20.20 -21.82
N ASP A 107 12.95 -19.12 -21.55
CA ASP A 107 12.49 -18.16 -22.56
C ASP A 107 13.54 -17.09 -22.89
N TYR A 108 14.57 -16.92 -22.06
CA TYR A 108 15.62 -15.92 -22.26
C TYR A 108 16.82 -16.42 -23.09
N GLU A 109 16.97 -17.74 -23.25
CA GLU A 109 18.06 -18.36 -24.02
C GLU A 109 17.69 -18.73 -25.48
N ARG A 110 16.49 -18.36 -25.97
CA ARG A 110 16.08 -18.51 -27.38
C ARG A 110 16.03 -17.17 -28.12
#